data_AF-A0A9X3Y8E8-F1
#
_entry.id   AF-A0A9X3Y8E8-F1
#
_cell.length_a   1.000
_cell.length_b   1.000
_cell.length_c   1.000
_cell.angle_alpha   90.00
_cell.angle_beta   90.00
_cell.angle_gamma   90.00
#
_symmetry.space_group_name_H-M   'P 1'
#
loop_
_entity.id
_entity.type
_entity.pdbx_description
1 polymer ?
#
loop_
_entity_poly.entity_id
_entity_poly.type
_entity_poly.pdbx_seq_one_letter_code
_entity_poly.pdbx_strand_id
1 'polypeptide(L)'
;MATLKELMAQQSQESQERIAAKVEDLRIIVALNQLREELNISQTELAAAMGVKQPTVAKIEQPDNDPRLSTLKRYVTALGGEVSIDVILPTGKRVAFHF
;
A
#
# COMPACT_ATOMS: atom_id res chain seq x y z
N MET A 1 -27.27 9.24 -3.93
CA MET A 1 -25.92 9.71 -3.54
C MET A 1 -25.12 9.89 -4.81
N ALA A 2 -24.47 11.04 -5.01
CA ALA A 2 -23.61 11.23 -6.19
C ALA A 2 -22.48 10.20 -6.16
N THR A 3 -22.19 9.58 -7.31
CA THR A 3 -21.09 8.62 -7.38
C THR A 3 -19.75 9.36 -7.30
N LEU A 4 -18.69 8.69 -6.81
CA LEU A 4 -17.36 9.28 -6.75
C LEU A 4 -16.92 9.84 -8.13
N LYS A 5 -17.32 9.17 -9.20
CA LYS A 5 -17.07 9.58 -10.58
C LYS A 5 -17.75 10.91 -10.95
N GLU A 6 -18.98 11.14 -10.47
CA GLU A 6 -19.72 12.39 -10.68
C GLU A 6 -19.13 13.55 -9.86
N LEU A 7 -18.65 13.27 -8.65
CA LEU A 7 -17.99 14.27 -7.80
C LEU A 7 -16.61 14.68 -8.34
N MET A 8 -15.86 13.73 -8.92
CA MET A 8 -14.57 14.02 -9.56
C MET A 8 -14.74 14.84 -10.85
N ALA A 9 -15.80 14.62 -11.61
CA ALA A 9 -16.11 15.39 -12.83
C ALA A 9 -16.46 16.87 -12.56
N GLN A 10 -16.82 17.22 -11.33
CA GLN A 10 -17.12 18.60 -10.91
C GLN A 10 -15.88 19.36 -10.40
N GLN A 11 -14.73 18.71 -10.27
CA GLN A 11 -13.50 19.32 -9.75
C GLN A 11 -12.67 19.98 -10.87
N SER A 12 -12.00 21.08 -10.53
CA SER A 12 -11.06 21.77 -11.44
C SER A 12 -9.84 20.90 -11.77
N GLN A 13 -9.19 21.17 -12.91
CA GLN A 13 -7.98 20.47 -13.35
C GLN A 13 -6.89 20.41 -12.26
N GLU A 14 -6.64 21.54 -11.58
CA GLU A 14 -5.67 21.63 -10.48
C GLU A 14 -6.06 20.75 -9.27
N SER A 15 -7.35 20.64 -8.95
CA SER A 15 -7.83 19.73 -7.92
C SER A 15 -7.71 18.27 -8.34
N GLN A 16 -7.97 17.96 -9.61
CA GLN A 16 -7.79 16.60 -10.14
C GLN A 16 -6.32 16.16 -10.08
N GLU A 17 -5.38 17.03 -10.44
CA GLU A 17 -3.94 16.74 -10.37
C GLU A 17 -3.46 16.53 -8.92
N ARG A 18 -3.91 17.37 -7.97
CA ARG A 18 -3.62 17.19 -6.54
C ARG A 18 -4.18 15.89 -5.98
N ILE A 19 -5.40 15.51 -6.39
CA ILE A 19 -6.02 14.25 -5.99
C ILE A 19 -5.25 13.07 -6.59
N ALA A 20 -4.90 13.14 -7.88
CA ALA A 20 -4.16 12.07 -8.55
C ALA A 20 -2.78 11.81 -7.90
N ALA A 21 -2.03 12.86 -7.58
CA ALA A 21 -0.76 12.74 -6.87
C ALA A 21 -0.93 12.05 -5.50
N LYS A 22 -1.93 12.47 -4.72
CA LYS A 22 -2.26 11.83 -3.43
C LYS A 22 -2.70 10.38 -3.58
N VAL A 23 -3.43 10.04 -4.63
CA VAL A 23 -3.88 8.66 -4.87
C VAL A 23 -2.68 7.75 -5.12
N GLU A 24 -1.66 8.23 -5.83
CA GLU A 24 -0.46 7.44 -6.11
C GLU A 24 0.33 7.13 -4.84
N ASP A 25 0.51 8.11 -3.94
CA ASP A 25 1.18 7.92 -2.65
C ASP A 25 0.44 6.92 -1.75
N LEU A 26 -0.90 6.90 -1.82
CA LEU A 26 -1.76 6.06 -0.97
C LEU A 26 -1.92 4.64 -1.46
N ARG A 27 -1.64 4.36 -2.74
CA ARG A 27 -1.98 3.08 -3.38
C ARG A 27 -1.40 1.88 -2.63
N ILE A 28 -0.13 1.94 -2.26
CA ILE A 28 0.55 0.83 -1.58
C ILE A 28 -0.04 0.61 -0.19
N ILE A 29 -0.23 1.69 0.58
CA ILE A 29 -0.75 1.59 1.96
C ILE A 29 -2.17 1.06 1.99
N VAL A 30 -3.04 1.57 1.10
CA VAL A 30 -4.42 1.08 0.98
C VAL A 30 -4.44 -0.41 0.61
N ALA A 31 -3.57 -0.84 -0.32
CA ALA A 31 -3.47 -2.25 -0.69
C ALA A 31 -3.01 -3.14 0.48
N LEU A 32 -2.03 -2.71 1.29
CA LEU A 32 -1.60 -3.46 2.47
C LEU A 32 -2.73 -3.63 3.49
N ASN A 33 -3.47 -2.55 3.76
CA ASN A 33 -4.61 -2.58 4.68
C ASN A 33 -5.68 -3.55 4.20
N GLN A 34 -6.01 -3.51 2.91
CA GLN A 34 -6.96 -4.42 2.28
C GLN A 34 -6.52 -5.88 2.40
N LEU A 35 -5.25 -6.19 2.10
CA LEU A 35 -4.72 -7.54 2.24
C LEU A 35 -4.84 -8.06 3.69
N ARG A 36 -4.51 -7.22 4.67
CA ARG A 36 -4.66 -7.58 6.08
C ARG A 36 -6.12 -7.83 6.47
N GLU A 37 -7.03 -6.97 6.01
CA GLU A 37 -8.47 -7.09 6.27
C GLU A 37 -9.08 -8.33 5.61
N GLU A 38 -8.69 -8.65 4.37
CA GLU A 38 -9.11 -9.87 3.66
C GLU A 38 -8.71 -11.15 4.43
N LEU A 39 -7.56 -11.12 5.10
CA LEU A 39 -7.08 -12.21 5.94
C LEU A 39 -7.67 -12.21 7.36
N ASN A 40 -8.53 -11.23 7.70
CA ASN A 40 -9.12 -11.03 9.03
C ASN A 40 -8.08 -10.92 10.16
N ILE A 41 -6.91 -10.35 9.87
CA ILE A 41 -5.82 -10.15 10.85
C ILE A 41 -5.92 -8.74 11.42
N SER A 42 -5.91 -8.60 12.75
CA SER A 42 -5.84 -7.30 13.41
C SER A 42 -4.43 -6.71 13.35
N GLN A 43 -4.31 -5.39 13.49
CA GLN A 43 -3.00 -4.72 13.57
C GLN A 43 -2.14 -5.25 14.74
N THR A 44 -2.77 -5.69 15.84
CA THR A 44 -2.08 -6.27 17.00
C THR A 44 -1.53 -7.65 16.70
N GLU A 45 -2.30 -8.50 16.02
CA GLU A 45 -1.86 -9.83 15.60
C GLU A 45 -0.72 -9.72 14.57
N LEU A 46 -0.85 -8.82 13.59
CA LEU A 46 0.21 -8.56 12.64
C LEU A 46 1.47 -8.03 13.34
N ALA A 47 1.33 -7.13 14.30
CA ALA A 47 2.46 -6.62 15.07
C ALA A 47 3.17 -7.74 15.84
N ALA A 48 2.42 -8.67 16.43
CA ALA A 48 2.97 -9.85 17.09
C ALA A 48 3.74 -10.73 16.10
N ALA A 49 3.16 -11.03 14.93
CA ALA A 49 3.81 -11.80 13.87
C ALA A 49 5.08 -11.12 13.33
N MET A 50 5.09 -9.79 13.24
CA MET A 50 6.24 -8.99 12.81
C MET A 50 7.29 -8.79 13.93
N GLY A 51 6.98 -9.14 15.19
CA GLY A 51 7.84 -8.91 16.35
C GLY A 51 7.99 -7.42 16.71
N VAL A 52 6.95 -6.61 16.47
CA VAL A 52 6.93 -5.16 16.74
C VAL A 52 5.73 -4.78 17.61
N LYS A 53 5.61 -3.51 18.01
CA LYS A 53 4.44 -3.02 18.75
C LYS A 53 3.32 -2.62 17.78
N GLN A 54 2.06 -2.75 18.20
CA GLN A 54 0.91 -2.36 17.38
C GLN A 54 0.99 -0.93 16.79
N PRO A 55 1.48 0.10 17.52
CA PRO A 55 1.64 1.44 16.94
C PRO A 55 2.61 1.50 15.76
N THR A 56 3.56 0.55 15.67
CA THR A 56 4.46 0.44 14.51
C THR A 56 3.70 -0.02 13.28
N VAL A 57 2.78 -0.98 13.41
CA VAL A 57 1.91 -1.41 12.31
C VAL A 57 0.95 -0.27 11.92
N ALA A 58 0.31 0.38 12.90
CA ALA A 58 -0.56 1.52 12.64
C ALA A 58 0.17 2.65 11.89
N LYS A 59 1.44 2.92 12.21
CA LYS A 59 2.28 3.88 11.49
C LYS A 59 2.65 3.41 10.08
N ILE A 60 2.87 2.11 9.87
CA ILE A 60 3.10 1.57 8.53
C ILE A 60 1.88 1.78 7.65
N GLU A 61 0.69 1.56 8.22
CA GLU A 61 -0.62 1.65 7.55
C GLU A 61 -1.15 3.10 7.41
N GLN A 62 -0.34 4.10 7.76
CA GLN A 62 -0.72 5.51 7.66
C GLN A 62 -0.60 6.04 6.23
N PRO A 63 -1.58 6.84 5.75
CA PRO A 63 -1.59 7.50 4.45
C PRO A 63 -0.29 8.24 4.05
N ASP A 64 0.38 8.84 5.01
CA ASP A 64 1.56 9.70 4.84
C ASP A 64 2.89 8.95 5.03
N ASN A 65 2.85 7.63 5.19
CA ASN A 65 4.04 6.82 5.42
C ASN A 65 4.58 6.20 4.13
N ASP A 66 5.89 6.29 3.93
CA ASP A 66 6.62 5.65 2.83
C ASP A 66 7.46 4.47 3.38
N PRO A 67 6.89 3.24 3.45
CA PRO A 67 7.58 2.10 4.01
C PRO A 67 8.68 1.60 3.06
N ARG A 68 9.87 1.36 3.62
CA ARG A 68 10.97 0.69 2.90
C ARG A 68 10.51 -0.67 2.36
N LEU A 69 11.11 -1.10 1.24
CA LEU A 69 10.88 -2.45 0.67
C LEU A 69 11.07 -3.58 1.69
N SER A 70 12.04 -3.46 2.59
CA SER A 70 12.26 -4.45 3.66
C SER A 70 11.11 -4.50 4.67
N THR A 71 10.44 -3.37 4.93
CA THR A 71 9.25 -3.29 5.76
C THR A 71 8.07 -3.94 5.05
N LEU A 72 7.86 -3.65 3.76
CA LEU A 72 6.82 -4.29 2.95
C LEU A 72 6.99 -5.81 2.90
N LYS A 73 8.22 -6.28 2.66
CA LYS A 73 8.56 -7.70 2.73
C LYS A 73 8.14 -8.30 4.06
N ARG A 74 8.61 -7.74 5.18
CA ARG A 74 8.28 -8.26 6.52
C ARG A 74 6.78 -8.24 6.80
N TYR A 75 6.07 -7.20 6.37
CA TYR A 75 4.63 -7.07 6.54
C TYR A 75 3.89 -8.20 5.81
N VAL A 76 4.17 -8.38 4.52
CA VAL A 76 3.52 -9.40 3.69
C VAL A 76 3.90 -10.81 4.13
N THR A 77 5.17 -11.05 4.46
CA THR A 77 5.61 -12.36 4.99
C THR A 77 4.95 -12.67 6.34
N ALA A 78 4.73 -11.67 7.20
CA ALA A 78 4.01 -11.87 8.46
C ALA A 78 2.52 -12.17 8.27
N LEU A 79 1.95 -11.77 7.13
CA LEU A 79 0.62 -12.20 6.69
C LEU A 79 0.61 -13.58 6.02
N GLY A 80 1.78 -14.21 5.83
CA GLY A 80 1.93 -15.50 5.13
C GLY A 80 1.99 -15.39 3.61
N GLY A 81 2.17 -14.19 3.06
CA GLY A 81 2.33 -13.96 1.62
C GLY A 81 3.79 -13.87 1.17
N GLU A 82 3.96 -13.79 -0.15
CA GLU A 82 5.25 -13.61 -0.81
C GLU A 82 5.27 -12.27 -1.55
N VAL A 83 6.43 -11.61 -1.59
CA VAL A 83 6.61 -10.34 -2.30
C VAL A 83 7.46 -10.56 -3.54
N SER A 84 6.95 -10.07 -4.67
CA SER A 84 7.70 -10.02 -5.94
C SER A 84 7.87 -8.57 -6.37
N ILE A 85 9.04 -8.20 -6.86
CA ILE A 85 9.31 -6.90 -7.48
C ILE A 85 9.56 -7.10 -8.97
N ASP A 86 8.71 -6.51 -9.79
CA ASP A 86 8.89 -6.46 -11.23
C ASP A 86 9.54 -5.15 -11.66
N VAL A 87 10.68 -5.24 -12.34
CA VAL A 87 11.43 -4.10 -12.87
C VAL A 87 11.37 -4.10 -14.39
N ILE A 88 10.89 -2.99 -14.97
CA ILE A 88 10.87 -2.76 -16.42
C ILE A 88 11.99 -1.78 -16.76
N LEU A 89 12.98 -2.26 -17.52
CA LEU A 89 14.09 -1.43 -17.99
C LEU A 89 13.66 -0.58 -19.20
N PRO A 90 14.34 0.55 -19.48
CA PRO A 90 14.07 1.37 -20.68
C PRO A 90 14.19 0.59 -22.00
N THR A 91 14.90 -0.55 -21.98
CA THR A 91 15.05 -1.46 -23.12
C THR A 91 13.81 -2.35 -23.36
N GLY A 92 12.79 -2.25 -22.51
CA GLY A 92 11.61 -3.13 -22.51
C GLY A 92 11.82 -4.48 -21.83
N LYS A 93 13.04 -4.79 -21.38
CA LYS A 93 13.33 -6.01 -20.63
C LYS A 93 12.69 -5.96 -19.24
N ARG A 94 12.00 -7.05 -18.86
CA ARG A 94 11.44 -7.25 -17.52
C ARG A 94 12.33 -8.17 -16.69
N VAL A 95 12.53 -7.81 -15.43
CA VAL A 95 13.26 -8.62 -14.45
C VAL A 95 12.42 -8.69 -13.17
N ALA A 96 12.07 -9.90 -12.74
CA ALA A 96 11.33 -10.14 -11.51
C ALA A 96 12.29 -10.59 -10.40
N PHE A 97 12.09 -10.07 -9.19
CA PHE A 97 12.78 -10.50 -7.98
C PHE A 97 11.75 -11.08 -7.01
N HIS A 98 11.92 -12.33 -6.61
CA HIS A 98 11.07 -12.99 -5.60
C HIS A 98 11.82 -13.03 -4.27
N PHE A 99 11.16 -12.67 -3.18
CA PHE A 99 11.76 -12.45 -1.87
C PHE A 99 11.26 -13.40 -0.79
#